data_AF-A0A8B6FLL0-F1
#
_entry.id   AF-A0A8B6FLL0-F1
#
_cell.length_a   1.000
_cell.length_b   1.000
_cell.length_c   1.000
_cell.angle_alpha   90.00
_cell.angle_beta   90.00
_cell.angle_gamma   90.00
#
_symmetry.space_group_name_H-M   'P 1'
#
loop_
_entity.id
_entity.type
_entity.pdbx_description
1 polymer ?
#
loop_
_entity_poly.entity_id
_entity_poly.type
_entity_poly.pdbx_seq_one_letter_code
_entity_poly.pdbx_strand_id
1 'polypeptide(L)'
;MEKTTLMKLLLLFPEKTEEPNQRPIDCKDVKLHKGNGVYKIYPDPLEPGFDVYCDFETDNGGWTRRLNGQTDFYRGWEAYKIGFGDLEAEFWLGNQRIHTLTAAGKSELRVDMSDFDGNRAYAKYSTFAVGDAVTNYKLTVAGYSGNAGEL
;
A
#
# COMPACT_ATOMS: atom_id res chain seq x y z
N MET A 1 13.77 12.43 -17.81
CA MET A 1 12.80 12.76 -16.74
C MET A 1 11.86 11.59 -16.63
N GLU A 2 11.94 10.84 -15.53
CA GLU A 2 11.14 9.63 -15.29
C GLU A 2 9.72 10.01 -14.85
N LYS A 3 8.70 9.29 -15.34
CA LYS A 3 7.34 9.41 -14.82
C LYS A 3 7.29 8.77 -13.44
N THR A 4 6.83 9.49 -12.43
CA THR A 4 6.59 8.92 -11.10
C THR A 4 5.08 8.74 -10.88
N THR A 5 4.64 7.50 -10.76
CA THR A 5 3.30 7.07 -10.31
C THR A 5 3.43 6.35 -8.99
N LEU A 6 3.05 7.03 -7.92
CA LEU A 6 3.10 6.48 -6.58
C LEU A 6 1.77 5.83 -6.26
N MET A 7 1.81 4.55 -5.91
CA MET A 7 0.62 3.83 -5.47
C MET A 7 0.70 3.67 -3.96
N LYS A 8 -0.28 4.22 -3.25
CA LYS A 8 -0.37 4.25 -1.79
C LYS A 8 -1.58 3.45 -1.35
N LEU A 9 -1.39 2.52 -0.43
CA LEU A 9 -2.45 1.70 0.13
C LEU A 9 -2.64 2.07 1.61
N LEU A 10 -3.83 2.50 1.98
CA LEU A 10 -4.24 2.71 3.37
C LEU A 10 -5.25 1.64 3.74
N LEU A 11 -5.04 0.94 4.85
CA LEU A 11 -6.08 0.08 5.38
C LEU A 11 -7.00 0.92 6.27
N LEU A 12 -8.30 0.79 6.06
CA LEU A 12 -9.33 1.45 6.85
C LEU A 12 -9.83 0.47 7.90
N PHE A 13 -9.02 0.16 8.92
CA PHE A 13 -9.59 -0.47 10.10
C PHE A 13 -10.47 0.53 10.84
N PRO A 14 -11.65 0.12 11.38
CA PRO A 14 -12.31 0.91 12.40
C PRO A 14 -11.31 1.10 13.55
N GLU A 15 -11.25 2.31 14.13
CA GLU A 15 -10.48 2.57 15.34
C GLU A 15 -10.80 1.48 16.36
N LYS A 16 -9.87 0.55 16.58
CA LYS A 16 -10.02 -0.45 17.63
C LYS A 16 -9.69 0.23 18.95
N THR A 17 -10.50 -0.06 19.96
CA THR A 17 -10.20 0.24 21.36
C THR A 17 -8.86 -0.39 21.74
N GLU A 18 -8.00 0.42 22.33
CA GLU A 18 -6.58 0.18 22.58
C GLU A 18 -6.29 -1.06 23.44
N GLU A 19 -5.39 -1.93 22.97
CA GLU A 19 -4.69 -2.91 23.82
C GLU A 19 -3.19 -2.54 23.80
N PRO A 20 -2.57 -2.18 24.95
CA PRO A 20 -1.26 -1.52 25.02
C PRO A 20 -0.05 -2.40 24.65
N ASN A 21 -0.27 -3.57 24.05
CA ASN A 21 0.79 -4.53 23.71
C ASN A 21 0.57 -5.20 22.34
N GLN A 22 -0.28 -4.63 21.48
CA GLN A 22 -0.52 -5.17 20.14
C GLN A 22 0.56 -4.70 19.15
N ARG A 23 1.10 -5.68 18.40
CA ARG A 23 2.00 -5.42 17.28
C ARG A 23 1.24 -4.61 16.21
N PRO A 24 1.88 -3.65 15.52
CA PRO A 24 1.19 -2.82 14.53
C PRO A 24 0.71 -3.68 13.36
N ILE A 25 -0.58 -3.62 13.02
CA ILE A 25 -1.18 -4.40 11.93
C ILE A 25 -0.85 -3.73 10.59
N ASP A 26 -0.71 -2.40 10.60
CA ASP A 26 -0.35 -1.58 9.44
C ASP A 26 0.43 -0.32 9.85
N CYS A 27 0.69 0.57 8.88
CA CYS A 27 1.35 1.84 9.11
C CYS A 27 0.56 2.81 10.01
N LYS A 28 -0.77 2.73 10.09
CA LYS A 28 -1.60 3.59 10.95
C LYS A 28 -1.46 3.23 12.44
N ASP A 29 -1.11 1.98 12.73
CA ASP A 29 -0.85 1.49 14.09
C ASP A 29 0.56 1.82 14.61
N VAL A 30 1.47 2.26 13.74
CA VAL A 30 2.84 2.63 14.15
C VAL A 30 2.83 3.99 14.86
N LYS A 31 2.74 3.99 16.19
CA LYS A 31 2.64 5.25 16.99
C LYS A 31 3.96 5.97 17.24
N LEU A 32 5.05 5.23 17.44
CA LEU A 32 6.37 5.79 17.76
C LEU A 32 7.28 5.85 16.52
N HIS A 33 6.76 6.39 15.41
CA HIS A 33 7.54 6.57 14.19
C HIS A 33 8.48 7.79 14.28
N LYS A 34 9.59 7.75 13.53
CA LYS A 34 10.53 8.89 13.40
C LYS A 34 10.36 9.67 12.10
N GLY A 35 9.28 9.38 11.37
CA GLY A 35 8.99 9.89 10.03
C GLY A 35 8.79 8.74 9.04
N ASN A 36 8.71 9.09 7.76
CA ASN A 36 8.57 8.12 6.68
C ASN A 36 9.74 7.12 6.67
N GLY A 37 9.48 5.86 6.34
CA GLY A 37 10.53 4.84 6.32
C GLY A 37 9.99 3.41 6.34
N VAL A 38 10.89 2.45 6.45
CA VAL A 38 10.54 1.03 6.51
C VAL A 38 10.22 0.60 7.94
N TYR A 39 9.05 0.00 8.13
CA TYR A 39 8.57 -0.52 9.42
C TYR A 39 8.06 -1.95 9.26
N LYS A 40 8.22 -2.75 10.31
CA LYS A 40 7.68 -4.10 10.38
C LYS A 40 6.24 -4.08 10.91
N ILE A 41 5.33 -4.71 10.18
CA ILE A 41 3.90 -4.82 10.53
C ILE A 41 3.48 -6.30 10.62
N TYR A 42 2.36 -6.56 11.28
CA TYR A 42 1.86 -7.89 11.62
C TYR A 42 0.36 -8.00 11.32
N PRO A 43 -0.03 -8.02 10.03
CA PRO A 43 -1.45 -7.98 9.66
C PRO A 43 -2.23 -9.24 10.04
N ASP A 44 -1.55 -10.40 10.01
CA ASP A 44 -2.07 -11.68 10.45
C ASP A 44 -1.38 -12.05 11.79
N PRO A 45 -2.14 -12.24 12.89
CA PRO A 45 -1.55 -12.58 14.19
C PRO A 45 -0.87 -13.95 14.21
N LEU A 46 -1.22 -14.86 13.30
CA LEU A 46 -0.69 -16.22 13.21
C LEU A 46 0.59 -16.31 12.37
N GLU A 47 0.87 -15.31 11.53
CA GLU A 47 2.01 -15.30 10.61
C GLU A 47 3.15 -14.38 11.11
N PRO A 48 4.39 -14.60 10.63
CA PRO A 48 5.47 -13.64 10.82
C PRO A 48 5.14 -12.30 10.17
N GLY A 49 5.48 -11.21 10.86
CA GLY A 49 5.35 -9.87 10.30
C GLY A 49 6.32 -9.62 9.13
N PHE A 50 5.98 -8.66 8.29
CA PHE A 50 6.80 -8.27 7.14
C PHE A 50 7.00 -6.76 7.09
N ASP A 51 8.02 -6.35 6.35
CA ASP A 51 8.41 -4.94 6.25
C ASP A 51 7.63 -4.24 5.14
N VAL A 52 7.25 -3.00 5.42
CA VAL A 52 6.56 -2.08 4.49
C VAL A 52 7.15 -0.69 4.60
N TYR A 53 7.05 0.10 3.55
CA TYR A 53 7.35 1.53 3.64
C TYR A 53 6.11 2.29 4.09
N CYS A 54 6.22 3.00 5.22
CA CYS A 54 5.18 3.86 5.77
C CYS A 54 5.38 5.32 5.40
N ASP A 55 4.32 5.95 4.89
CA ASP A 55 4.19 7.38 4.61
C ASP A 55 3.21 7.98 5.62
N PHE A 56 3.75 8.81 6.52
CA PHE A 56 3.04 9.47 7.61
C PHE A 56 2.69 10.94 7.30
N GLU A 57 3.02 11.43 6.11
CA GLU A 57 2.89 12.84 5.76
C GLU A 57 1.72 13.09 4.77
N THR A 58 1.49 12.16 3.85
CA THR A 58 0.46 12.34 2.81
C THR A 58 -0.93 12.11 3.37
N ASP A 59 -1.88 13.03 3.14
CA ASP A 59 -3.31 12.82 3.39
C ASP A 59 -3.59 12.27 4.81
N ASN A 60 -3.05 12.94 5.83
CA ASN A 60 -3.08 12.56 7.25
C ASN A 60 -2.27 11.31 7.65
N GLY A 61 -1.47 10.74 6.74
CA GLY A 61 -0.50 9.69 7.04
C GLY A 61 -1.08 8.29 7.26
N GLY A 62 -0.21 7.34 7.61
CA GLY A 62 -0.57 5.94 7.85
C GLY A 62 -0.59 5.06 6.60
N TRP A 63 0.00 5.53 5.50
CA TRP A 63 -0.04 4.83 4.21
C TRP A 63 1.09 3.81 4.06
N THR A 64 0.76 2.62 3.57
CA THR A 64 1.75 1.71 2.98
C THR A 64 2.03 2.19 1.55
N ARG A 65 3.21 2.77 1.30
CA ARG A 65 3.56 3.43 0.02
C ARG A 65 4.45 2.56 -0.85
N ARG A 66 4.17 2.54 -2.16
CA ARG A 66 5.06 2.05 -3.22
C ARG A 66 5.56 3.20 -4.12
N LEU A 67 6.82 3.13 -4.55
CA LEU A 67 7.41 3.97 -5.62
C LEU A 67 7.60 3.20 -6.94
N ASN A 68 7.76 3.91 -8.07
CA ASN A 68 8.08 3.36 -9.40
C ASN A 68 9.02 4.27 -10.24
N GLY A 69 9.68 3.71 -11.27
CA GLY A 69 10.59 4.44 -12.18
C GLY A 69 11.86 3.71 -12.68
N GLN A 70 12.51 2.89 -11.85
CA GLN A 70 13.88 2.36 -11.95
C GLN A 70 13.98 0.83 -11.86
N THR A 71 13.02 0.15 -11.23
CA THR A 71 13.01 -1.32 -11.11
C THR A 71 12.35 -1.97 -12.32
N ASP A 72 12.91 -3.07 -12.80
CA ASP A 72 12.26 -3.89 -13.83
C ASP A 72 11.02 -4.59 -13.28
N PHE A 73 9.85 -4.17 -13.77
CA PHE A 73 8.55 -4.75 -13.45
C PHE A 73 8.11 -5.85 -14.43
N TYR A 74 8.87 -6.16 -15.48
CA TYR A 74 8.56 -7.28 -16.37
C TYR A 74 8.99 -8.61 -15.74
N ARG A 75 8.19 -9.08 -14.77
CA ARG A 75 8.47 -10.27 -13.96
C ARG A 75 7.41 -11.35 -14.10
N GLY A 76 7.80 -12.60 -13.80
CA GLY A 76 6.89 -13.74 -13.79
C GLY A 76 5.96 -13.77 -12.57
N TRP A 77 5.01 -14.70 -12.59
CA TRP A 77 3.98 -14.87 -11.55
C TRP A 77 4.54 -14.96 -10.12
N GLU A 78 5.57 -15.79 -9.93
CA GLU A 78 6.11 -16.03 -8.58
C GLU A 78 6.70 -14.77 -7.96
N ALA A 79 7.41 -13.95 -8.75
CA ALA A 79 7.93 -12.67 -8.29
C ALA A 79 6.80 -11.72 -7.86
N TYR A 80 5.71 -11.63 -8.63
CA TYR A 80 4.55 -10.83 -8.25
C TYR A 80 3.81 -11.37 -7.03
N LYS A 81 3.79 -12.69 -6.83
CA LYS A 81 3.22 -13.33 -5.65
C LYS A 81 3.98 -12.96 -4.38
N ILE A 82 5.32 -13.10 -4.38
CA ILE A 82 6.16 -12.91 -3.18
C ILE A 82 6.63 -11.46 -2.97
N GLY A 83 6.73 -10.67 -4.04
CA GLY A 83 7.29 -9.32 -4.03
C GLY A 83 8.74 -9.24 -4.52
N PHE A 84 9.18 -8.04 -4.90
CA PHE A 84 10.54 -7.77 -5.39
C PHE A 84 10.89 -6.29 -5.26
N GLY A 85 12.18 -5.95 -5.39
CA GLY A 85 12.68 -4.57 -5.32
C GLY A 85 13.08 -4.15 -3.90
N ASP A 86 13.22 -2.86 -3.69
CA ASP A 86 13.70 -2.22 -2.46
C ASP A 86 12.61 -1.33 -1.86
N LEU A 87 12.26 -1.56 -0.58
CA LEU A 87 11.23 -0.79 0.12
C LEU A 87 11.59 0.68 0.27
N GLU A 88 12.87 1.05 0.34
CA GLU A 88 13.32 2.44 0.42
C GLU A 88 13.39 3.13 -0.94
N ALA A 89 13.38 2.34 -2.02
CA ALA A 89 13.28 2.81 -3.39
C ALA A 89 12.03 2.22 -4.05
N GLU A 90 12.20 1.34 -5.03
CA GLU A 90 11.10 0.79 -5.80
C GLU A 90 10.90 -0.68 -5.58
N PHE A 91 9.65 -1.06 -5.36
CA PHE A 91 9.30 -2.42 -5.05
C PHE A 91 7.90 -2.80 -5.53
N TRP A 92 7.64 -4.09 -5.54
CA TRP A 92 6.31 -4.67 -5.47
C TRP A 92 6.21 -5.43 -4.16
N LEU A 93 5.21 -5.12 -3.32
CA LEU A 93 5.12 -5.72 -1.99
C LEU A 93 4.96 -7.25 -2.05
N GLY A 94 4.26 -7.72 -3.08
CA GLY A 94 3.84 -9.11 -3.25
C GLY A 94 2.32 -9.24 -3.10
N ASN A 95 1.68 -9.90 -4.07
CA ASN A 95 0.23 -10.04 -4.10
C ASN A 95 -0.31 -10.77 -2.87
N GLN A 96 0.45 -11.74 -2.33
CA GLN A 96 0.05 -12.44 -1.11
C GLN A 96 -0.01 -11.48 0.08
N ARG A 97 0.97 -10.59 0.22
CA ARG A 97 1.00 -9.59 1.30
C ARG A 97 -0.09 -8.53 1.11
N ILE A 98 -0.33 -8.07 -0.12
CA ILE A 98 -1.42 -7.13 -0.43
C ILE A 98 -2.79 -7.79 -0.14
N HIS A 99 -2.96 -9.07 -0.47
CA HIS A 99 -4.15 -9.82 -0.10
C HIS A 99 -4.34 -9.84 1.42
N THR A 100 -3.32 -10.23 2.20
CA THR A 100 -3.40 -10.26 3.67
C THR A 100 -3.77 -8.90 4.24
N LEU A 101 -3.17 -7.82 3.73
CA LEU A 101 -3.48 -6.45 4.15
C LEU A 101 -4.94 -6.10 3.89
N THR A 102 -5.50 -6.52 2.76
CA THR A 102 -6.83 -6.10 2.31
C THR A 102 -7.95 -7.08 2.60
N ALA A 103 -7.64 -8.26 3.14
CA ALA A 103 -8.58 -9.35 3.39
C ALA A 103 -9.71 -8.98 4.36
N ALA A 104 -9.49 -8.01 5.26
CA ALA A 104 -10.51 -7.48 6.15
C ALA A 104 -11.61 -6.66 5.44
N GLY A 105 -11.47 -6.41 4.14
CA GLY A 105 -12.51 -5.81 3.29
C GLY A 105 -12.75 -4.31 3.53
N LYS A 106 -11.92 -3.66 4.34
CA LYS A 106 -12.00 -2.22 4.64
C LYS A 106 -10.64 -1.59 4.37
N SER A 107 -10.37 -1.31 3.11
CA SER A 107 -9.12 -0.66 2.68
C SER A 107 -9.41 0.42 1.66
N GLU A 108 -8.64 1.48 1.70
CA GLU A 108 -8.62 2.57 0.75
C GLU A 108 -7.35 2.53 -0.09
N LEU A 109 -7.50 2.65 -1.40
CA LEU A 109 -6.36 2.84 -2.29
C LEU A 109 -6.27 4.30 -2.69
N ARG A 110 -5.07 4.87 -2.65
CA ARG A 110 -4.74 6.17 -3.24
C ARG A 110 -3.64 6.00 -4.28
N VAL A 111 -3.83 6.52 -5.48
CA VAL A 111 -2.82 6.53 -6.54
C VAL A 111 -2.47 7.98 -6.81
N ASP A 112 -1.27 8.40 -6.45
CA ASP A 112 -0.71 9.71 -6.77
C ASP A 112 0.07 9.62 -8.09
N MET A 113 -0.16 10.54 -9.01
CA MET A 113 0.43 10.56 -10.34
C MET A 113 1.05 11.94 -10.61
N SER A 114 2.17 11.95 -11.34
CA SER A 114 2.74 13.16 -11.91
C SER A 114 3.08 12.99 -13.39
N ASP A 115 2.85 14.03 -14.18
CA ASP A 115 3.24 14.09 -15.59
C ASP A 115 4.63 14.73 -15.80
N PHE A 116 5.02 14.90 -17.07
CA PHE A 116 6.31 15.49 -17.46
C PHE A 116 6.42 16.99 -17.20
N ASP A 117 5.27 17.67 -17.07
CA ASP A 117 5.19 19.11 -16.84
C ASP A 117 5.11 19.44 -15.35
N GLY A 118 5.17 18.41 -14.49
CA GLY A 118 5.11 18.53 -13.04
C GLY A 118 3.69 18.66 -12.48
N ASN A 119 2.66 18.50 -13.31
CA ASN A 119 1.29 18.45 -12.83
C ASN A 119 1.11 17.20 -11.97
N ARG A 120 0.35 17.33 -10.88
CA ARG A 120 0.09 16.25 -9.93
C ARG A 120 -1.40 16.04 -9.80
N ALA A 121 -1.82 14.79 -9.78
CA ALA A 121 -3.18 14.42 -9.43
C ALA A 121 -3.22 13.12 -8.64
N TYR A 122 -4.39 12.79 -8.14
CA TYR A 122 -4.60 11.57 -7.41
C TYR A 122 -5.96 10.93 -7.72
N ALA A 123 -6.01 9.61 -7.57
CA ALA A 123 -7.23 8.81 -7.56
C ALA A 123 -7.35 8.10 -6.21
N LYS A 124 -8.46 8.27 -5.52
CA LYS A 124 -8.79 7.55 -4.28
C LYS A 124 -9.94 6.59 -4.52
N TYR A 125 -9.88 5.42 -3.90
CA TYR A 125 -10.91 4.39 -3.94
C TYR A 125 -11.24 3.96 -2.53
N SER A 126 -12.46 4.25 -2.07
CA SER A 126 -12.90 3.92 -0.70
C SER A 126 -13.07 2.41 -0.46
N THR A 127 -13.01 1.61 -1.52
CA THR A 127 -13.00 0.14 -1.42
C THR A 127 -11.88 -0.39 -2.28
N PHE A 128 -10.98 -1.13 -1.66
CA PHE A 128 -9.89 -1.84 -2.32
C PHE A 128 -9.66 -3.19 -1.63
N ALA A 129 -9.69 -4.27 -2.41
CA ALA A 129 -9.32 -5.59 -1.95
C ALA A 129 -8.69 -6.41 -3.07
N VAL A 130 -7.75 -7.27 -2.69
CA VAL A 130 -7.09 -8.24 -3.57
C VAL A 130 -7.45 -9.62 -3.07
N GLY A 131 -7.96 -10.49 -3.95
CA GLY A 131 -8.27 -11.88 -3.64
C GLY A 131 -7.03 -12.73 -3.35
N ASP A 132 -7.22 -14.00 -3.01
CA ASP A 132 -6.14 -14.95 -2.79
C ASP A 132 -5.55 -15.51 -4.10
N ALA A 133 -4.55 -16.40 -3.99
CA ALA A 133 -3.96 -17.06 -5.16
C ALA A 133 -4.94 -17.95 -5.94
N VAL A 134 -5.95 -18.54 -5.28
CA VAL A 134 -6.97 -19.41 -5.92
C VAL A 134 -7.87 -18.59 -6.84
N THR A 135 -8.20 -17.36 -6.43
CA THR A 135 -8.95 -16.38 -7.22
C THR A 135 -8.06 -15.56 -8.14
N ASN A 136 -6.80 -15.95 -8.33
CA ASN A 136 -5.79 -15.24 -9.13
C ASN A 136 -5.59 -13.77 -8.71
N TYR A 137 -5.65 -13.49 -7.41
CA TYR A 137 -5.50 -12.15 -6.86
C TYR A 137 -6.50 -11.13 -7.44
N LYS A 138 -7.75 -11.56 -7.64
CA LYS A 138 -8.81 -10.74 -8.24
C LYS A 138 -8.96 -9.40 -7.50
N LEU A 139 -8.89 -8.31 -8.26
CA LEU A 139 -9.10 -6.95 -7.74
C LEU A 139 -10.59 -6.66 -7.52
N THR A 140 -10.91 -6.09 -6.37
CA THR A 140 -12.19 -5.44 -6.07
C THR A 140 -11.90 -3.98 -5.76
N VAL A 141 -12.49 -3.07 -6.53
CA VAL A 141 -12.28 -1.63 -6.37
C VAL A 141 -13.58 -0.86 -6.61
N ALA A 142 -13.89 0.11 -5.74
CA ALA A 142 -15.08 0.96 -5.85
C ALA A 142 -14.89 2.31 -5.13
N GLY A 143 -15.86 3.21 -5.31
CA GLY A 143 -15.89 4.51 -4.62
C GLY A 143 -14.78 5.45 -5.06
N TYR A 144 -14.61 5.62 -6.37
CA TYR A 144 -13.64 6.54 -6.95
C TYR A 144 -13.89 7.98 -6.50
N SER A 145 -12.80 8.70 -6.23
CA SER A 145 -12.75 10.14 -6.03
C SER A 145 -11.36 10.67 -6.40
N GLY A 146 -11.21 11.99 -6.49
CA GLY A 146 -9.95 12.65 -6.82
C GLY A 146 -9.99 13.36 -8.17
N ASN A 147 -8.86 13.96 -8.54
CA ASN A 147 -8.72 14.82 -9.72
C ASN A 147 -7.92 14.17 -10.85
N ALA A 148 -7.60 12.88 -10.73
CA ALA A 148 -6.87 12.14 -11.75
C ALA A 148 -7.53 12.11 -13.14
N GLY A 149 -8.87 12.24 -13.21
CA GLY A 149 -9.59 12.31 -14.48
C GLY A 149 -9.56 13.69 -15.15
N GLU A 150 -8.95 14.68 -14.49
CA GLU A 150 -8.80 16.06 -14.98
C GLU A 150 -7.36 16.36 -15.45
N LEU A 151 -6.48 15.34 -15.41
CA LEU A 151 -5.14 15.38 -16.01
C LEU A 151 -5.19 15.17 -17.53
#